data_AF-A0AA47M892-F1
#
_entry.id   AF-A0AA47M892-F1
#
_cell.length_a   1.000
_cell.length_b   1.000
_cell.length_c   1.000
_cell.angle_alpha   90.00
_cell.angle_beta   90.00
_cell.angle_gamma   90.00
#
_symmetry.space_group_name_H-M   'P 1'
#
loop_
_entity.id
_entity.type
_entity.pdbx_description
1 polymer ?
#
loop_
_entity_poly.entity_id
_entity_poly.type
_entity_poly.pdbx_seq_one_letter_code
_entity_poly.pdbx_strand_id
1 'polypeptide(L)'
;MDDLTITAKSVPEGRWILEDLVKLTDWARMEFKSAKSRSLVLRREHVQDRFCFKLREDIIPTVQEKPVKSLGKWYRADRND
;
A
#
# COMPACT_ATOMS: atom_id res chain seq x y z
N MET A 1 3.24 -10.99 14.47
CA MET A 1 3.93 -9.96 13.66
C MET A 1 3.15 -9.93 12.37
N ASP A 2 2.38 -8.87 12.16
CA ASP A 2 1.22 -8.94 11.25
C ASP A 2 1.31 -7.90 10.11
N ASP A 3 2.34 -7.05 10.14
CA ASP A 3 2.60 -6.02 9.14
C ASP A 3 3.52 -6.55 8.04
N LEU A 4 3.18 -6.25 6.78
CA LEU A 4 3.98 -6.58 5.61
C LEU A 4 4.20 -5.33 4.76
N THR A 5 5.41 -5.18 4.22
CA THR A 5 5.71 -4.17 3.20
C THR A 5 6.14 -4.86 1.91
N ILE A 6 5.53 -4.46 0.80
CA ILE A 6 5.84 -4.96 -0.54
C ILE A 6 6.42 -3.79 -1.33
N THR A 7 7.49 -4.03 -2.08
CA THR A 7 8.07 -3.05 -3.00
C THR A 7 8.21 -3.68 -4.37
N ALA A 8 7.73 -3.00 -5.39
CA ALA A 8 7.76 -3.43 -6.78
C ALA A 8 8.35 -2.32 -7.66
N LYS A 9 8.92 -2.68 -8.81
CA LYS A 9 9.53 -1.70 -9.73
C LYS A 9 8.48 -0.96 -10.55
N SER A 10 7.28 -1.54 -10.67
CA SER A 10 6.19 -0.98 -11.46
C SER A 10 4.82 -1.19 -10.79
N VAL A 11 3.86 -0.34 -11.15
CA VAL A 11 2.48 -0.44 -10.66
C VAL A 11 1.81 -1.78 -11.06
N PRO A 12 1.93 -2.28 -12.31
CA PRO A 12 1.36 -3.57 -12.67
C PRO A 12 1.93 -4.73 -11.85
N GLU A 13 3.24 -4.78 -11.68
CA GLU A 13 3.91 -5.81 -10.87
C GLU A 13 3.43 -5.76 -9.40
N GLY A 14 3.32 -4.57 -8.82
CA GLY A 14 2.79 -4.41 -7.47
C GLY A 14 1.34 -4.89 -7.32
N ARG A 15 0.51 -4.73 -8.38
CA ARG A 15 -0.87 -5.25 -8.37
C ARG A 15 -0.90 -6.77 -8.40
N TRP A 16 -0.11 -7.39 -9.28
CA TRP A 16 -0.06 -8.86 -9.36
C TRP A 16 0.42 -9.49 -8.05
N ILE A 17 1.48 -8.93 -7.44
CA ILE A 17 1.97 -9.41 -6.14
C ILE A 17 0.88 -9.28 -5.07
N LEU A 18 0.16 -8.16 -5.04
CA LEU A 18 -0.92 -7.95 -4.08
C LEU A 18 -2.08 -8.94 -4.28
N GLU A 19 -2.49 -9.19 -5.53
CA GLU A 19 -3.54 -10.14 -5.88
C GLU A 19 -3.17 -11.57 -5.46
N ASP A 20 -1.94 -11.99 -5.74
CA ASP A 20 -1.47 -13.33 -5.36
C ASP A 20 -1.31 -13.48 -3.85
N LEU A 21 -0.84 -12.43 -3.16
CA LEU A 21 -0.75 -12.43 -1.72
C LEU A 21 -2.14 -12.56 -1.08
N VAL A 22 -3.15 -11.85 -1.58
CA VAL A 22 -4.53 -11.97 -1.09
C VAL A 22 -5.05 -13.39 -1.24
N LYS A 23 -4.77 -14.07 -2.37
CA LYS A 23 -5.14 -15.48 -2.57
C LYS A 23 -4.45 -16.40 -1.56
N LEU A 24 -3.15 -16.20 -1.32
CA LEU A 24 -2.38 -16.99 -0.35
C LEU A 24 -2.89 -16.79 1.07
N THR A 25 -3.20 -15.56 1.46
CA THR A 25 -3.73 -15.29 2.80
C THR A 25 -5.14 -15.82 2.99
N ASP A 26 -5.97 -15.80 1.95
CA ASP A 26 -7.32 -16.39 2.00
C ASP A 26 -7.26 -17.89 2.29
N TRP A 27 -6.33 -18.61 1.62
CA TRP A 27 -6.02 -20.02 1.93
C TRP A 27 -5.62 -20.24 3.39
N ALA A 28 -4.84 -19.31 3.96
CA ALA A 28 -4.42 -19.34 5.36
C ALA A 28 -5.50 -18.87 6.35
N ARG A 29 -6.71 -18.53 5.88
CA ARG A 29 -7.79 -17.89 6.66
C ARG A 29 -7.36 -16.57 7.31
N MET A 30 -6.45 -15.85 6.66
CA MET A 30 -5.98 -14.52 7.04
C MET A 30 -6.55 -13.45 6.10
N GLU A 31 -6.73 -12.24 6.61
CA GLU A 31 -7.30 -11.13 5.85
C GLU A 31 -6.52 -9.85 6.09
N PHE A 32 -6.14 -9.18 5.00
CA PHE A 32 -5.68 -7.79 5.06
C PHE A 32 -6.88 -6.85 5.05
N LYS A 33 -6.81 -5.78 5.84
CA LYS A 33 -7.87 -4.76 5.86
C LYS A 33 -7.45 -3.58 5.01
N SER A 34 -8.18 -3.30 3.94
CA SER A 34 -7.99 -2.14 3.05
C SER A 34 -7.80 -0.83 3.84
N ALA A 35 -8.66 -0.60 4.84
CA ALA A 35 -8.61 0.57 5.73
C ALA A 35 -7.34 0.67 6.60
N LYS A 36 -6.65 -0.44 6.86
CA LYS A 36 -5.38 -0.49 7.61
C LYS A 36 -4.16 -0.49 6.70
N SER A 37 -4.30 -0.85 5.43
CA SER A 37 -3.24 -0.83 4.43
C SER A 37 -3.00 0.56 3.87
N ARG A 38 -1.77 0.82 3.39
CA ARG A 38 -1.43 2.06 2.69
C ARG A 38 -0.65 1.77 1.42
N SER A 39 -0.89 2.57 0.40
CA SER A 39 -0.14 2.49 -0.86
C SER A 39 0.65 3.77 -1.13
N LEU A 40 1.80 3.60 -1.76
CA LEU A 40 2.68 4.68 -2.18
C LEU A 40 3.29 4.32 -3.54
N VAL A 41 3.11 5.21 -4.53
CA VAL A 41 3.76 5.08 -5.83
C VAL A 41 4.68 6.28 -6.02
N LEU A 42 5.95 6.00 -6.30
CA LEU A 42 6.97 7.01 -6.53
C LEU A 42 7.43 6.94 -7.99
N ARG A 43 7.58 8.10 -8.63
CA ARG A 43 8.22 8.21 -9.94
C ARG A 43 9.12 9.44 -9.93
N ARG A 44 10.43 9.24 -10.13
CA ARG A 44 11.44 10.33 -10.08
C ARG A 44 11.25 11.19 -8.83
N GLU A 45 11.18 10.55 -7.65
CA GLU A 45 11.03 11.21 -6.34
C GLU A 45 9.67 11.87 -6.08
N HIS A 46 8.77 11.92 -7.07
CA HIS A 46 7.44 12.48 -6.91
C HIS A 46 6.42 11.37 -6.62
N VAL A 47 5.58 11.63 -5.62
CA VAL A 47 4.42 10.79 -5.32
C VAL A 47 3.41 10.85 -6.48
N GLN A 48 2.80 9.72 -6.82
CA GLN A 48 1.86 9.59 -7.94
C GLN A 48 0.48 9.16 -7.43
N ASP A 49 -0.43 10.11 -7.21
CA ASP A 49 -1.72 9.84 -6.55
C ASP A 49 -2.80 9.28 -7.46
N ARG A 50 -2.54 9.29 -8.78
CA ARG A 50 -3.45 8.71 -9.77
C ARG A 50 -3.51 7.17 -9.73
N PHE A 51 -2.53 6.54 -9.08
CA PHE A 51 -2.41 5.08 -9.08
C PHE A 51 -2.92 4.51 -7.76
N CYS A 52 -4.09 3.89 -7.83
CA CYS A 52 -4.67 3.19 -6.69
C CYS A 52 -4.43 1.68 -6.81
N PHE A 53 -4.31 1.05 -5.64
CA PHE A 53 -4.33 -0.39 -5.46
C PHE A 53 -5.67 -0.79 -4.84
N LYS A 54 -6.12 -1.99 -5.17
CA LYS A 54 -7.34 -2.54 -4.61
C LYS A 54 -7.01 -3.80 -3.85
N LEU A 55 -7.72 -4.00 -2.75
CA LEU A 55 -7.76 -5.26 -2.03
C LEU A 55 -9.17 -5.82 -2.22
N ARG A 56 -9.31 -6.86 -3.05
CA ARG A 56 -10.62 -7.35 -3.52
C ARG A 56 -11.36 -6.20 -4.22
N GLU A 57 -12.46 -5.72 -3.65
CA GLU A 57 -13.27 -4.63 -4.20
C GLU A 57 -12.93 -3.26 -3.59
N ASP A 58 -12.24 -3.23 -2.44
CA ASP A 58 -11.93 -2.02 -1.70
C ASP A 58 -10.68 -1.33 -2.21
N ILE A 59 -10.70 0.00 -2.25
CA ILE A 59 -9.52 0.80 -2.57
C ILE A 59 -8.64 0.93 -1.32
N ILE A 60 -7.34 0.66 -1.48
CA ILE A 60 -6.35 0.92 -0.45
C ILE A 60 -6.05 2.42 -0.44
N PRO A 61 -6.26 3.12 0.69
CA PRO A 61 -5.95 4.54 0.79
C PRO A 61 -4.48 4.81 0.50
N THR A 62 -4.19 5.90 -0.20
CA THR A 62 -2.81 6.33 -0.40
C THR A 62 -2.24 6.91 0.90
N VAL A 63 -0.91 6.97 1.01
CA VAL A 63 -0.24 7.65 2.13
C VAL A 63 -0.60 9.14 2.17
N GLN A 64 -0.94 9.76 1.03
CA GLN A 64 -1.39 11.14 1.00
C GLN A 64 -2.79 11.33 1.60
N GLU A 65 -3.73 10.45 1.25
CA GLU A 65 -5.11 10.50 1.76
C GLU A 65 -5.18 10.16 3.25
N LYS A 66 -4.45 9.11 3.66
CA LYS A 66 -4.38 8.67 5.04
C LYS A 66 -2.92 8.47 5.44
N PRO A 67 -2.28 9.50 5.99
CA PRO A 67 -0.94 9.41 6.54
C PRO A 67 -0.72 8.22 7.45
N VAL A 68 0.52 7.73 7.46
CA VAL A 68 0.94 6.63 8.35
C VAL A 68 2.09 7.09 9.24
N LYS A 69 2.08 6.63 10.49
CA LYS A 69 3.21 6.80 11.41
C LYS A 69 3.96 5.48 11.48
N SER A 70 5.25 5.49 11.14
CA SER A 70 6.12 4.32 11.26
C SER A 70 7.48 4.75 11.80
N LEU A 71 8.07 3.94 12.69
CA LEU A 71 9.36 4.21 13.33
C LEU A 71 9.47 5.63 13.94
N GLY A 72 8.39 6.12 14.55
CA GLY A 72 8.33 7.45 15.17
C GLY A 72 8.16 8.61 14.18
N LYS A 73 8.21 8.36 12.87
CA LYS A 73 8.09 9.36 11.80
C LYS A 73 6.72 9.32 11.14
N TRP A 74 6.21 10.50 10.77
CA TRP A 74 5.01 10.61 9.94
C TRP A 74 5.38 10.59 8.46
N TYR A 75 4.70 9.75 7.70
CA TYR A 75 4.76 9.73 6.25
C TYR A 75 3.48 10.38 5.74
N ARG A 76 3.63 11.58 5.19
CA ARG A 76 2.57 12.47 4.72
C ARG A 76 3.02 13.10 3.40
N ALA A 77 2.08 13.57 2.59
CA ALA A 77 2.36 14.24 1.32
C ALA A 77 3.12 15.57 1.48
N ASP A 78 2.89 16.24 2.60
CA ASP A 78 3.31 17.62 2.89
C ASP A 78 4.72 17.73 3.47
N ARG A 79 5.47 16.64 3.55
CA ARG A 79 6.71 16.61 4.33
C ARG A 79 7.88 17.26 3.57
N ASN A 80 7.94 18.59 3.67
CA ASN A 80 9.18 19.34 3.75
C ASN A 80 9.80 19.07 5.13
N ASP A 81 10.69 18.10 5.21
CA ASP A 81 11.62 17.94 6.33
C ASP A 81 13.03 18.30 5.85
#